data_AF-A0A1C6S819-F1
#
_entry.id   AF-A0A1C6S819-F1
#
_cell.length_a   1.000
_cell.length_b   1.000
_cell.length_c   1.000
_cell.angle_alpha   90.00
_cell.angle_beta   90.00
_cell.angle_gamma   90.00
#
_symmetry.space_group_name_H-M   'P 1'
#
loop_
_entity.id
_entity.type
_entity.pdbx_description
1 polymer ?
#
loop_
_entity_poly.entity_id
_entity_poly.type
_entity_poly.pdbx_seq_one_letter_code
_entity_poly.pdbx_strand_id
1 'polypeptide(L)' 'MRRRDGWAHNAVMSEPAESFTDEEYAFLRHVRFGELPARVRPEERVESAETEFPPDRPDPVGGESEWHLRAGG' A
#
# COMPACT_ATOMS: atom_id res chain seq x y z
N MET A 1 -27.90 -15.38 -22.00
CA MET A 1 -26.48 -15.37 -22.41
C MET A 1 -26.01 -13.93 -22.53
N ARG A 2 -25.24 -13.43 -21.55
CA ARG A 2 -24.43 -12.20 -21.66
C ARG A 2 -23.22 -12.35 -20.74
N ARG A 3 -22.05 -12.60 -21.32
CA ARG A 3 -20.76 -12.60 -20.64
C ARG A 3 -20.35 -11.13 -20.49
N ARG A 4 -19.88 -10.75 -19.29
CA ARG A 4 -19.30 -9.45 -19.03
C ARG A 4 -17.88 -9.48 -19.59
N ASP A 5 -17.68 -8.87 -20.75
CA ASP A 5 -16.35 -8.58 -21.28
C ASP A 5 -15.88 -7.29 -20.61
N GLY A 6 -15.02 -7.43 -19.61
CA GLY A 6 -14.63 -6.29 -18.78
C GLY A 6 -13.51 -6.61 -17.81
N TRP A 7 -12.42 -7.22 -18.29
CA TRP A 7 -11.16 -7.26 -17.55
C TRP A 7 -10.00 -7.52 -18.51
N ALA A 8 -9.63 -6.53 -19.32
CA ALA A 8 -8.49 -6.68 -20.25
C ALA A 8 -7.69 -5.38 -20.40
N HIS A 9 -7.45 -4.64 -19.31
CA HIS A 9 -6.57 -3.46 -19.38
C HIS A 9 -5.20 -3.65 -18.69
N ASN A 10 -4.98 -4.75 -17.95
CA ASN A 10 -3.71 -5.05 -17.25
C ASN A 10 -3.00 -6.31 -17.74
N ALA A 11 -3.45 -6.94 -18.83
CA ALA A 11 -2.90 -8.24 -19.27
C ALA A 11 -1.52 -8.14 -19.94
N VAL A 12 -1.05 -6.95 -20.33
CA VAL A 12 0.18 -6.76 -21.13
C VAL A 12 1.42 -6.46 -20.26
N MET A 13 1.25 -6.12 -18.98
CA MET A 13 2.36 -5.90 -18.03
C MET A 13 2.54 -7.05 -17.03
N SER A 14 1.80 -8.16 -17.20
CA SER A 14 2.00 -9.35 -16.40
C SER A 14 3.18 -10.14 -16.96
N GLU A 15 4.40 -9.72 -16.62
CA GLU A 15 5.42 -10.74 -16.37
C GLU A 15 4.78 -11.78 -15.42
N PRO A 16 5.04 -13.09 -15.58
CA PRO A 16 4.60 -14.05 -14.59
C PRO A 16 5.13 -13.52 -13.26
N ALA A 17 4.25 -13.06 -12.37
CA ALA A 17 4.65 -12.78 -11.01
C ALA A 17 5.06 -14.14 -10.47
N GLU A 18 6.37 -14.44 -10.51
CA GLU A 18 6.92 -15.60 -9.84
C GLU A 18 6.41 -15.52 -8.41
N SER A 19 5.45 -16.39 -8.10
CA SER A 19 4.82 -16.42 -6.80
C SER A 19 5.74 -17.23 -5.92
N PHE A 20 6.49 -16.55 -5.06
CA PHE A 20 7.27 -17.21 -4.04
C PHE A 20 6.35 -17.84 -2.99
N THR A 21 6.82 -18.94 -2.42
CA THR A 21 6.25 -19.55 -1.22
C THR A 21 6.44 -18.64 0.00
N ASP A 22 5.67 -18.87 1.06
CA ASP A 22 5.80 -18.11 2.32
C ASP A 22 7.21 -18.24 2.93
N GLU A 23 7.87 -19.38 2.73
CA GLU A 23 9.23 -19.65 3.19
C GLU A 23 10.26 -18.82 2.41
N GLU A 24 10.14 -18.77 1.08
CA GLU A 24 10.99 -17.95 0.23
C GLU A 24 10.80 -16.46 0.52
N TYR A 25 9.57 -16.00 0.72
CA TYR A 25 9.31 -14.63 1.17
C TYR A 25 9.90 -14.35 2.55
N ALA A 26 9.84 -15.32 3.48
CA ALA A 26 10.46 -15.18 4.79
C ALA A 26 11.99 -15.03 4.69
N PHE A 27 12.63 -15.84 3.85
CA PHE A 27 14.05 -15.74 3.56
C PHE A 27 14.42 -14.38 2.94
N LEU A 28 13.71 -13.94 1.90
CA LEU A 28 13.99 -12.66 1.23
C LEU A 28 13.79 -11.47 2.18
N ARG A 29 12.75 -11.52 3.02
CA ARG A 29 12.52 -10.51 4.06
C ARG A 29 13.67 -10.49 5.07
N HIS A 30 14.16 -11.64 5.51
CA HIS A 30 15.30 -11.74 6.42
C HIS A 30 16.58 -11.19 5.78
N VAL A 31 16.89 -11.54 4.54
CA VAL A 31 18.08 -11.00 3.85
C VAL A 31 18.00 -9.47 3.72
N ARG A 32 16.81 -8.93 3.46
CA ARG A 32 16.61 -7.49 3.28
C ARG A 32 16.60 -6.69 4.58
N PHE A 33 15.97 -7.22 5.63
CA PHE A 33 15.66 -6.46 6.85
C PHE A 33 16.26 -7.06 8.13
N GLY A 34 16.86 -8.25 8.05
CA GLY A 34 17.32 -9.01 9.20
C GLY A 34 16.17 -9.59 10.02
N GLU A 35 16.43 -9.79 11.31
CA GLU A 35 15.45 -10.27 12.26
C GLU A 35 14.49 -9.17 12.71
N LEU A 36 13.24 -9.56 12.98
CA LEU A 36 12.28 -8.64 13.58
C LEU A 36 12.70 -8.29 15.02
N PRO A 37 12.61 -7.02 15.44
CA PRO A 37 12.79 -6.65 16.83
C PRO A 37 11.82 -7.41 17.74
N ALA A 38 12.22 -7.58 19.01
CA ALA A 38 11.36 -8.18 20.02
C ALA A 38 10.02 -7.41 20.10
N ARG A 39 8.92 -8.15 20.18
CA ARG A 39 7.59 -7.57 20.26
C ARG A 39 7.42 -6.83 21.59
N VAL A 40 7.13 -5.54 21.53
CA VAL A 40 6.81 -4.71 22.70
C VAL A 40 5.40 -5.04 23.20
N ARG A 41 5.27 -5.29 24.51
CA ARG A 41 3.95 -5.55 25.12
C ARG A 41 3.10 -4.28 25.14
N PRO A 42 1.76 -4.38 25.07
CA PRO A 42 0.90 -3.20 25.11
C PRO A 42 1.18 -2.28 26.30
N GLU A 43 1.49 -2.85 27.46
CA GLU A 43 1.74 -2.12 28.71
C GLU A 43 3.09 -1.39 28.73
N GLU A 44 4.00 -1.77 27.84
CA GLU A 44 5.34 -1.18 27.69
C GLU A 44 5.39 -0.09 26.60
N ARG A 45 4.27 0.13 25.89
CA ARG A 45 4.18 1.17 24.85
C ARG A 45 4.09 2.55 25.48
N VAL A 46 4.76 3.51 24.87
CA VAL A 46 4.69 4.94 25.27
C VAL A 46 3.50 5.58 24.55
N GLU A 47 2.69 6.33 25.29
CA GLU A 47 1.60 7.13 24.71
C GLU A 47 2.19 8.25 23.83
N SER A 48 1.69 8.37 22.61
CA SER A 48 2.10 9.40 21.65
C SER A 48 0.89 10.20 21.20
N ALA A 49 1.02 11.52 21.13
CA ALA A 49 0.03 12.40 20.52
C ALA A 49 0.52 12.84 19.14
N GLU A 50 -0.41 12.99 18.20
CA GLU A 50 -0.13 13.60 16.90
C GLU A 50 0.36 15.05 17.12
N THR A 51 1.52 15.38 16.58
CA THR A 51 2.11 16.72 16.70
C THR A 51 1.85 17.60 15.48
N GLU A 52 1.44 16.99 14.37
CA GLU A 52 1.17 17.67 13.11
C GLU A 52 -0.33 17.71 12.85
N PHE A 53 -0.84 18.90 12.54
CA PHE A 53 -2.22 19.05 12.08
C PHE A 53 -2.30 18.56 10.63
N PRO A 54 -3.25 17.66 10.31
CA PRO A 54 -3.50 17.32 8.92
C PRO A 54 -3.77 18.61 8.13
N PRO A 55 -3.13 18.79 6.95
CA PRO A 55 -3.43 19.94 6.13
C PRO A 55 -4.90 19.88 5.68
N ASP A 56 -5.61 21.01 5.73
CA ASP A 56 -7.01 21.10 5.30
C ASP A 56 -7.22 20.64 3.85
N ARG A 57 -6.16 20.73 3.03
CA ARG A 57 -6.13 20.25 1.65
C ARG A 57 -4.85 19.47 1.40
N PRO A 58 -4.93 18.32 0.71
CA PRO A 58 -3.75 17.62 0.23
C PRO A 58 -2.91 18.50 -0.71
N ASP A 59 -1.60 18.29 -0.67
CA ASP A 59 -0.62 18.96 -1.53
C ASP A 59 -1.00 18.77 -3.01
N PRO A 60 -1.11 19.84 -3.84
CA PRO A 60 -1.55 19.72 -5.23
C PRO A 60 -0.54 18.95 -6.08
N VAL A 61 -0.60 17.62 -6.03
CA VAL A 61 -0.09 16.75 -7.08
C VAL A 61 -1.09 16.84 -8.23
N GLY A 62 -0.91 17.86 -9.08
CA GLY A 62 -1.82 18.17 -10.18
C GLY A 62 -2.78 19.33 -9.90
N GLY A 63 -3.35 19.87 -10.98
CA GLY A 63 -4.23 21.04 -10.95
C GLY A 63 -5.56 20.78 -10.23
N GLU A 64 -6.28 21.85 -9.89
CA GLU A 64 -7.57 21.81 -9.16
C GLU A 64 -8.61 20.88 -9.82
N SER A 65 -8.55 20.76 -11.16
CA SER A 65 -9.38 19.88 -11.97
C SER A 65 -9.17 18.40 -11.62
N GLU A 66 -7.95 17.98 -11.30
CA GLU A 66 -7.62 16.59 -10.96
C GLU A 66 -8.25 16.17 -9.62
N TRP A 67 -8.38 17.11 -8.68
CA TRP A 67 -9.03 16.89 -7.39
C TRP A 67 -10.53 16.62 -7.53
N HIS A 68 -11.23 17.44 -8.33
CA HIS A 68 -12.67 17.25 -8.57
C HIS A 68 -12.99 15.92 -9.25
N LEU A 69 -12.09 15.42 -10.10
CA LEU A 69 -12.27 14.12 -10.76
C LEU A 69 -12.11 12.93 -9.80
N ARG A 70 -11.28 13.04 -8.74
CA ARG A 70 -11.13 11.98 -7.73
C ARG A 70 -12.25 11.94 -6.70
N ALA A 71 -12.83 13.09 -6.36
CA ALA A 71 -13.84 13.21 -5.31
C ALA A 71 -15.25 12.73 -5.74
N GLY A 72 -15.44 12.34 -7.01
CA GLY A 72 -16.74 11.98 -7.55
C GLY A 72 -17.62 13.21 -7.67
N GLY A 73 -17.58 13.86 -8.85
CA GLY A 73 -18.35 15.06 -9.16
C GLY A 73 -19.85 14.90 -9.05
#